data_AF-A0A060WH82-F1
#
_entry.id   AF-A0A060WH82-F1
#
_cell.length_a   1.000
_cell.length_b   1.000
_cell.length_c   1.000
_cell.angle_alpha   90.00
_cell.angle_beta   90.00
_cell.angle_gamma   90.00
#
_symmetry.space_group_name_H-M   'P 1'
#
loop_
_entity.id
_entity.type
_entity.pdbx_description
1 polymer ?
#
loop_
_entity_poly.entity_id
_entity_poly.type
_entity_poly.pdbx_seq_one_letter_code
_entity_poly.pdbx_strand_id
1 'polypeptide(L)'
;MFLKRGCELRQNVQVVFVSVSQPQPTLACCRNRMESRVNVQRTKSRGSRVDHHLSQREGRDLIIQPKKRLNLVRVSKSHQELHRELRMTHKRGPCLEVKPELQRVLEQRNWEQGMKQRREAEEEKKNRSPLQQELLKRHQRLEEVCMRHQEGLQSSPEFIRVKESLRRTTILDLGEKVV
;
A
#
# COMPACT_ATOMS: atom_id res chain seq x y z
N MET A 1 -16.18 -24.68 -56.49
CA MET A 1 -16.61 -23.30 -56.18
C MET A 1 -16.01 -22.91 -54.84
N PHE A 2 -15.05 -21.99 -54.88
CA PHE A 2 -14.28 -21.53 -53.72
C PHE A 2 -15.11 -20.53 -52.90
N LEU A 3 -15.25 -20.73 -51.58
CA LEU A 3 -15.44 -19.61 -50.65
C LEU A 3 -14.09 -19.30 -50.01
N LYS A 4 -13.47 -18.24 -50.55
CA LYS A 4 -12.22 -17.64 -50.11
C LYS A 4 -12.32 -17.19 -48.65
N ARG A 5 -11.41 -17.64 -47.78
CA ARG A 5 -11.02 -16.85 -46.61
C ARG A 5 -9.83 -16.00 -47.03
N GLY A 6 -10.11 -14.78 -47.47
CA GLY A 6 -9.09 -13.75 -47.61
C GLY A 6 -8.77 -13.19 -46.22
N CYS A 7 -7.54 -13.41 -45.76
CA CYS A 7 -6.91 -12.55 -44.77
C CYS A 7 -6.23 -11.43 -45.54
N GLU A 8 -6.98 -10.36 -45.83
CA GLU A 8 -6.43 -9.16 -46.44
C GLU A 8 -6.44 -8.02 -45.42
N LEU A 9 -5.25 -7.44 -45.25
CA LEU A 9 -4.94 -6.11 -44.73
C LEU A 9 -6.06 -5.36 -43.99
N ARG A 10 -5.91 -5.29 -42.67
CA ARG A 10 -6.09 -4.02 -41.94
C ARG A 10 -4.78 -3.77 -41.20
N GLN A 11 -3.87 -3.01 -41.81
CA GLN A 11 -3.72 -1.58 -41.51
C GLN A 11 -3.79 -1.32 -40.02
N ASN A 12 -2.61 -1.09 -39.46
CA ASN A 12 -2.30 -0.21 -38.33
C ASN A 12 -3.52 0.42 -37.66
N VAL A 13 -4.25 -0.35 -36.85
CA VAL A 13 -4.82 0.21 -35.64
C VAL A 13 -3.68 0.12 -34.65
N GLN A 14 -2.89 1.20 -34.62
CA GLN A 14 -2.17 1.57 -33.42
C GLN A 14 -3.24 1.62 -32.34
N VAL A 15 -3.44 0.49 -31.65
CA VAL A 15 -4.07 0.50 -30.34
C VAL A 15 -3.06 1.30 -29.55
N VAL A 16 -3.31 2.61 -29.48
CA VAL A 16 -2.76 3.45 -28.44
C VAL A 16 -3.30 2.81 -27.19
N PHE A 17 -2.54 1.85 -26.66
CA PHE A 17 -2.63 1.45 -25.29
C PHE A 17 -2.43 2.77 -24.58
N VAL A 18 -3.54 3.38 -24.14
CA VAL A 18 -3.49 4.34 -23.08
C VAL A 18 -3.08 3.50 -21.90
N SER A 19 -1.77 3.25 -21.81
CA SER A 19 -1.09 2.90 -20.60
C SER A 19 -1.51 3.99 -19.65
N VAL A 20 -2.50 3.68 -18.81
CA VAL A 20 -2.71 4.40 -17.58
C VAL A 20 -1.40 4.19 -16.85
N SER A 21 -0.52 5.16 -17.08
CA SER A 21 0.81 5.20 -16.54
C SER A 21 0.59 5.18 -15.04
N GLN A 22 0.81 4.00 -14.45
CA GLN A 22 0.87 3.83 -13.02
C GLN A 22 1.81 4.93 -12.52
N PRO A 23 1.34 5.89 -11.71
CA PRO A 23 2.23 6.92 -11.22
C PRO A 23 3.25 6.21 -10.35
N GLN A 24 4.48 6.12 -10.86
CA GLN A 24 5.64 5.78 -10.06
C GLN A 24 5.63 6.73 -8.86
N PRO A 25 5.76 6.24 -7.62
CA PRO A 25 5.92 7.11 -6.47
C PRO A 25 7.29 7.77 -6.57
N THR A 26 7.38 8.89 -7.30
CA THR A 26 8.53 9.77 -7.21
C THR A 26 8.53 10.34 -5.81
N LEU A 27 9.45 9.81 -5.00
CA LEU A 27 9.86 10.40 -3.75
C LEU A 27 10.16 11.90 -3.96
N ALA A 28 9.85 12.69 -2.92
CA ALA A 28 10.12 14.11 -2.76
C ALA A 28 9.03 15.09 -3.26
N CYS A 29 7.96 15.24 -2.47
CA CYS A 29 7.50 16.58 -2.14
C CYS A 29 8.26 17.04 -0.89
N CYS A 30 9.33 17.79 -1.11
CA CYS A 30 10.04 18.53 -0.07
C CYS A 30 9.08 19.57 0.53
N ARG A 31 8.37 19.19 1.60
CA ARG A 31 7.70 20.18 2.45
C ARG A 31 8.75 20.76 3.40
N ASN A 32 9.47 21.76 2.90
CA ASN A 32 10.27 22.65 3.72
C ASN A 32 9.35 23.29 4.77
N ARG A 33 9.42 22.80 6.00
CA ARG A 33 9.04 23.59 7.17
C ARG A 33 10.32 23.76 7.98
N MET A 34 10.91 24.94 7.85
CA MET A 34 11.93 25.40 8.80
C MET A 34 11.28 25.50 10.17
N GLU A 35 11.46 24.48 11.00
CA GLU A 35 11.33 24.65 12.43
C GLU A 35 12.66 25.21 12.92
N SER A 36 12.68 26.51 13.23
CA SER A 36 13.72 27.13 14.02
C SER A 36 13.77 26.40 15.36
N ARG A 37 14.59 25.34 15.44
CA ARG A 37 14.94 24.70 16.71
C ARG A 37 15.76 25.69 17.49
N VAL A 38 15.09 26.47 18.34
CA VAL A 38 15.75 27.01 19.52
C VAL A 38 16.14 25.78 20.33
N ASN A 39 17.43 25.44 20.27
CA ASN A 39 18.03 24.40 21.08
C ASN A 39 18.06 24.90 22.52
N VAL A 40 16.90 24.91 23.19
CA VAL A 40 16.89 24.89 24.64
C VAL A 40 17.43 23.51 24.98
N GLN A 41 18.69 23.48 25.41
CA GLN A 41 19.31 22.34 26.07
C GLN A 41 18.42 21.97 27.24
N ARG A 42 17.40 21.16 26.97
CA ARG A 42 16.48 20.67 27.97
C ARG A 42 17.22 19.54 28.65
N THR A 43 17.99 19.92 29.66
CA THR A 43 18.56 18.99 30.62
C THR A 43 17.48 17.98 30.97
N LYS A 44 17.81 16.71 30.75
CA LYS A 44 16.94 15.56 30.99
C LYS A 44 16.80 15.40 32.49
N SER A 45 16.17 16.35 33.17
CA SER A 45 15.76 16.19 34.56
C SER A 45 14.58 15.23 34.55
N ARG A 46 14.86 13.96 34.83
CA ARG A 46 13.85 13.03 35.34
C ARG A 46 13.03 13.81 36.37
N GLY A 47 11.75 14.02 36.08
CA GLY A 47 10.86 14.75 36.97
C GLY A 47 10.69 13.94 38.25
N SER A 48 11.57 14.17 39.22
CA SER A 48 11.34 13.74 40.59
C SER A 48 10.05 14.42 41.03
N ARG A 49 9.01 13.62 41.29
CA ARG A 49 7.95 14.04 42.21
C ARG A 49 8.67 14.41 43.50
N VAL A 50 8.61 15.70 43.85
CA VAL A 50 9.04 16.13 45.18
C VAL A 50 7.94 15.70 46.12
N ASP A 51 8.15 14.57 46.78
CA ASP A 51 7.38 14.20 47.96
C ASP A 51 7.53 15.31 48.98
N HIS A 52 6.39 15.85 49.43
CA HIS A 52 6.33 16.74 50.58
C HIS A 52 6.56 15.90 51.85
N HIS A 53 7.81 15.52 52.10
CA HIS A 53 8.21 14.98 53.40
C HIS A 53 8.58 16.14 54.32
N LEU A 54 7.69 16.45 55.26
CA LEU A 54 8.05 17.18 56.46
C LEU A 54 9.02 16.31 57.26
N SER A 55 10.24 16.80 57.52
CA SER A 55 11.05 16.45 58.69
C SER A 55 12.24 17.41 58.79
N GLN A 56 12.18 18.22 59.85
CA GLN A 56 13.28 18.61 60.75
C GLN A 56 14.71 18.67 60.18
N ARG A 57 15.31 19.86 60.22
CA ARG A 57 16.74 20.00 60.48
C ARG A 57 16.91 21.17 61.44
N GLU A 58 17.00 20.85 62.73
CA GLU A 58 17.52 21.74 63.76
C GLU A 58 18.92 22.23 63.33
N GLY A 59 19.22 23.51 63.59
CA GLY A 59 20.52 24.13 63.33
C GLY A 59 20.60 25.05 62.10
N ARG A 60 19.64 25.96 61.91
CA ARG A 60 19.76 27.07 60.93
C ARG A 60 19.41 28.44 61.52
N ASP A 61 19.66 28.63 62.80
CA ASP A 61 19.63 29.95 63.43
C ASP A 61 21.03 30.53 63.18
N LEU A 62 21.23 31.42 62.19
CA LEU A 62 21.38 32.87 62.41
C LEU A 62 21.38 33.71 61.09
N ILE A 63 20.79 33.22 59.98
CA ILE A 63 20.63 34.03 58.75
C ILE A 63 19.21 33.87 58.22
N ILE A 64 18.46 34.97 58.06
CA ILE A 64 17.12 34.96 57.46
C ILE A 64 17.25 34.49 56.00
N GLN A 65 17.01 33.20 55.75
CA GLN A 65 17.00 32.66 54.39
C GLN A 65 15.70 33.08 53.68
N PRO A 66 15.76 33.65 52.46
CA PRO A 66 14.57 33.91 51.66
C PRO A 66 13.79 32.62 51.47
N LYS A 67 12.56 32.57 52.00
CA LYS A 67 11.69 31.39 51.90
C LYS A 67 11.31 31.21 50.43
N LYS A 68 11.74 30.10 49.82
CA LYS A 68 11.34 29.74 48.45
C LYS A 68 9.83 29.62 48.40
N ARG A 69 9.17 30.55 47.70
CA ARG A 69 7.71 30.52 47.50
C ARG A 69 7.37 29.27 46.70
N LEU A 70 6.41 28.50 47.20
CA LEU A 70 5.90 27.34 46.48
C LEU A 70 5.17 27.83 45.23
N ASN A 71 5.50 27.24 44.08
CA ASN A 71 4.81 27.55 42.84
C ASN A 71 3.44 26.86 42.86
N LEU A 72 2.39 27.60 43.21
CA LEU A 72 1.03 27.07 43.39
C LEU A 72 0.50 26.33 42.14
N VAL A 73 0.90 26.77 40.95
CA VAL A 73 0.56 26.14 39.66
C VAL A 73 1.19 24.74 39.55
N ARG A 74 2.40 24.57 40.12
CA ARG A 74 3.06 23.26 40.24
C ARG A 74 2.63 22.46 41.46
N VAL A 75 1.91 23.02 42.43
CA VAL A 75 1.37 22.25 43.57
C VAL A 75 -0.06 21.76 43.26
N SER A 76 -0.82 22.51 42.44
CA SER A 76 -2.16 22.12 42.02
C SER A 76 -2.13 20.87 41.12
N LYS A 77 -2.60 19.75 41.67
CA LYS A 77 -2.72 18.48 40.94
C LYS A 77 -3.62 18.60 39.71
N SER A 78 -4.73 19.34 39.84
CA SER A 78 -5.68 19.59 38.74
C SER A 78 -5.01 20.28 37.56
N HIS A 79 -4.20 21.31 37.80
CA HIS A 79 -3.49 22.01 36.72
C HIS A 79 -2.44 21.12 36.04
N GLN A 80 -1.71 20.32 36.82
CA GLN A 80 -0.72 19.38 36.27
C GLN A 80 -1.38 18.28 35.42
N GLU A 81 -2.54 17.79 35.86
CA GLU A 81 -3.31 16.76 35.17
C GLU A 81 -3.83 17.27 33.84
N LEU A 82 -4.41 18.48 33.82
CA LEU A 82 -4.79 19.15 32.58
C LEU A 82 -3.60 19.34 31.63
N HIS A 83 -2.45 19.79 32.14
CA HIS A 83 -1.24 19.93 31.31
C HIS A 83 -0.73 18.59 30.77
N ARG A 84 -0.91 17.49 31.53
CA ARG A 84 -0.60 16.14 31.06
C ARG A 84 -1.57 15.72 29.96
N GLU A 85 -2.87 15.88 30.18
CA GLU A 85 -3.92 15.54 29.23
C GLU A 85 -3.76 16.29 27.90
N LEU A 86 -3.63 17.62 27.94
CA LEU A 86 -3.43 18.44 26.74
C LEU A 86 -2.22 18.02 25.92
N ARG A 87 -1.10 17.69 26.58
CA ARG A 87 0.10 17.16 25.90
C ARG A 87 -0.15 15.79 25.29
N MET A 88 -0.96 14.94 25.94
CA MET A 88 -1.30 13.63 25.40
C MET A 88 -2.26 13.75 24.21
N THR A 89 -3.26 14.63 24.28
CA THR A 89 -4.21 14.90 23.19
C THR A 89 -3.50 15.47 21.96
N HIS A 90 -2.64 16.47 22.15
CA HIS A 90 -1.86 17.04 21.05
C HIS A 90 -0.90 16.01 20.41
N LYS A 91 -0.26 15.16 21.23
CA LYS A 91 0.65 14.12 20.72
C LYS A 91 -0.07 12.97 20.03
N ARG A 92 -1.31 12.69 20.41
CA ARG A 92 -2.15 11.65 19.80
C ARG A 92 -2.85 12.14 18.53
N GLY A 93 -2.65 13.40 18.13
CA GLY A 93 -3.36 14.00 17.00
C GLY A 93 -4.85 14.16 17.30
N PRO A 94 -5.65 14.69 16.36
CA PRO A 94 -7.10 14.76 16.50
C PRO A 94 -7.66 13.35 16.78
N CYS A 95 -8.01 13.11 18.04
CA CYS A 95 -8.70 11.91 18.49
C CYS A 95 -10.16 12.03 18.09
N LEU A 96 -10.47 11.78 16.83
CA LEU A 96 -11.82 11.49 16.36
C LEU A 96 -11.70 10.35 15.35
N GLU A 97 -12.19 9.18 15.76
CA GLU A 97 -12.46 7.96 14.99
C GLU A 97 -13.44 8.18 13.81
N VAL A 98 -13.56 9.41 13.31
CA VAL A 98 -14.38 9.78 12.17
C VAL A 98 -13.42 10.28 11.11
N LYS A 99 -13.13 9.40 10.15
CA LYS A 99 -12.43 9.78 8.92
C LYS A 99 -13.10 11.05 8.36
N PRO A 100 -12.32 12.05 7.89
CA PRO A 100 -12.90 13.26 7.34
C PRO A 100 -13.91 12.91 6.24
N GLU A 101 -14.98 13.69 6.10
CA GLU A 101 -16.10 13.41 5.17
C GLU A 101 -15.63 12.99 3.77
N LEU A 102 -14.64 13.71 3.21
CA LEU A 102 -14.06 13.38 1.91
C LEU A 102 -13.43 11.98 1.88
N GLN A 103 -12.71 11.58 2.93
CA GLN A 103 -12.12 10.25 3.01
C GLN A 103 -13.20 9.17 3.12
N ARG A 104 -14.25 9.39 3.91
CA ARG A 104 -15.40 8.48 3.99
C ARG A 104 -16.08 8.31 2.63
N VAL A 105 -16.31 9.41 1.91
CA VAL A 105 -16.92 9.39 0.57
C VAL A 105 -16.04 8.66 -0.45
N LEU A 106 -14.72 8.87 -0.41
CA LEU A 106 -13.79 8.15 -1.30
C LEU A 106 -13.75 6.66 -1.00
N GLU A 107 -13.72 6.27 0.27
CA GLU A 107 -13.75 4.86 0.67
C GLU A 107 -15.08 4.20 0.29
N GLN A 108 -16.20 4.89 0.50
CA GLN A 108 -17.52 4.43 0.09
C GLN A 108 -17.59 4.23 -1.44
N ARG A 109 -17.13 5.22 -2.21
CA ARG A 109 -17.10 5.14 -3.68
C ARG A 109 -16.22 3.98 -4.16
N ASN A 110 -15.04 3.79 -3.57
CA ASN A 110 -14.15 2.69 -3.93
C ASN A 110 -14.80 1.33 -3.61
N TRP A 111 -15.47 1.21 -2.47
CA TRP A 111 -16.19 0.00 -2.08
C TRP A 111 -17.35 -0.28 -3.04
N GLU A 112 -18.17 0.71 -3.35
CA GLU A 112 -19.29 0.59 -4.30
C GLU A 112 -18.81 0.19 -5.70
N GLN A 113 -17.73 0.79 -6.18
CA GLN A 113 -17.12 0.43 -7.45
C GLN A 113 -16.60 -1.01 -7.45
N GLY A 114 -15.90 -1.41 -6.39
CA GLY A 114 -15.42 -2.78 -6.23
C GLY A 114 -16.56 -3.80 -6.18
N MET A 115 -17.64 -3.48 -5.46
CA MET A 115 -18.83 -4.32 -5.38
C MET A 115 -19.55 -4.41 -6.74
N LYS A 116 -19.68 -3.30 -7.45
CA LYS A 116 -20.26 -3.27 -8.79
C LYS A 116 -19.45 -4.12 -9.78
N GLN A 117 -18.13 -3.96 -9.82
CA GLN A 117 -17.25 -4.76 -10.68
C GLN A 117 -17.32 -6.25 -10.34
N ARG A 118 -17.37 -6.61 -9.05
CA ARG A 118 -17.53 -8.00 -8.63
C ARG A 118 -18.86 -8.58 -9.12
N ARG A 119 -19.94 -7.82 -8.99
CA ARG A 119 -21.28 -8.24 -9.44
C ARG A 119 -21.31 -8.42 -10.95
N GLU A 120 -20.79 -7.46 -11.72
CA GLU A 120 -20.70 -7.54 -13.17
C GLU A 120 -19.85 -8.73 -13.62
N ALA A 121 -18.71 -8.99 -12.97
CA ALA A 121 -17.87 -10.14 -13.27
C ALA A 121 -18.55 -11.49 -12.95
N GLU A 122 -19.39 -11.53 -11.91
CA GLU A 122 -20.19 -12.71 -11.56
C GLU A 122 -21.35 -12.92 -12.55
N GLU A 123 -22.05 -11.83 -12.93
CA GLU A 123 -23.08 -11.85 -13.96
C GLU A 123 -22.50 -12.27 -15.31
N GLU A 124 -21.34 -11.75 -15.70
CA GLU A 124 -20.67 -12.17 -16.93
C GLU A 124 -20.35 -13.67 -16.88
N LYS A 125 -19.82 -14.18 -15.76
CA LYS A 125 -19.57 -15.62 -15.57
C LYS A 125 -20.85 -16.47 -15.67
N LYS A 126 -21.94 -16.01 -15.06
CA LYS A 126 -23.24 -16.68 -15.10
C LYS A 126 -23.86 -16.64 -16.50
N ASN A 127 -23.69 -15.53 -17.21
CA ASN A 127 -24.22 -15.30 -18.55
C ASN A 127 -23.30 -15.86 -19.66
N ARG A 128 -22.17 -16.51 -19.32
CA ARG A 128 -21.30 -17.13 -20.33
C ARG A 128 -22.06 -18.23 -21.07
N SER A 129 -22.00 -18.19 -22.40
CA SER A 129 -22.52 -19.25 -23.26
C SER A 129 -21.87 -20.59 -22.92
N PRO A 130 -22.59 -21.73 -23.01
CA PRO A 130 -22.01 -23.06 -22.84
C PRO A 130 -20.75 -23.29 -23.68
N LEU A 131 -20.71 -22.76 -24.91
CA LEU A 131 -19.54 -22.83 -25.78
C LEU A 131 -18.35 -22.04 -25.21
N GLN A 132 -18.59 -20.84 -24.68
CA GLN A 132 -17.55 -20.00 -24.10
C GLN A 132 -16.94 -20.66 -22.85
N GLN A 133 -17.77 -21.31 -22.03
CA GLN A 133 -17.30 -22.10 -20.89
C GLN A 133 -16.42 -23.27 -21.35
N GLU A 134 -16.80 -23.97 -22.41
CA GLU A 134 -16.02 -25.08 -22.96
C GLU A 134 -14.68 -24.62 -23.55
N LEU A 135 -14.66 -23.49 -24.26
CA LEU A 135 -13.41 -22.90 -24.77
C LEU A 135 -12.45 -22.53 -23.62
N LEU A 136 -12.95 -21.94 -22.54
CA LEU A 136 -12.14 -21.61 -21.36
C LEU A 136 -11.57 -22.87 -20.70
N LYS A 137 -12.38 -23.93 -20.55
CA LYS A 137 -11.90 -25.21 -20.01
C LYS A 137 -10.81 -25.82 -20.89
N ARG A 138 -10.97 -25.76 -22.22
CA ARG A 138 -9.95 -26.24 -23.16
C ARG A 138 -8.67 -25.42 -23.07
N HIS A 139 -8.79 -24.11 -22.98
CA HIS A 139 -7.64 -23.23 -22.81
C HIS A 139 -6.88 -23.53 -21.52
N GLN A 140 -7.57 -23.65 -20.38
CA GLN A 140 -6.97 -24.00 -19.10
C GLN A 140 -6.23 -25.35 -19.15
N ARG A 141 -6.84 -26.37 -19.77
CA ARG A 141 -6.17 -27.68 -19.95
C ARG A 141 -4.90 -27.57 -20.80
N LEU A 142 -4.93 -26.78 -21.86
CA LEU A 142 -3.76 -26.55 -22.71
C LEU A 142 -2.66 -25.79 -21.95
N GLU A 143 -3.03 -24.81 -21.14
CA GLU A 143 -2.09 -24.05 -20.30
C GLU A 143 -1.41 -24.97 -19.28
N GLU A 144 -2.17 -25.81 -18.57
CA GLU A 144 -1.62 -26.80 -17.64
C GLU A 144 -0.65 -27.78 -18.32
N VAL A 145 -1.02 -28.29 -19.50
CA VAL A 145 -0.14 -29.18 -20.28
C VAL A 145 1.09 -28.45 -20.77
N CYS A 146 0.96 -27.19 -21.21
CA CYS A 146 2.07 -26.36 -21.64
C CYS A 146 3.07 -26.11 -20.50
N MET A 147 2.56 -25.76 -19.32
CA MET A 147 3.37 -25.57 -18.11
C MET A 147 4.11 -26.84 -17.72
N ARG A 148 3.42 -27.98 -17.65
CA ARG A 148 4.06 -29.28 -17.34
C ARG A 148 5.10 -29.68 -18.39
N HIS A 149 4.82 -29.42 -19.66
CA HIS A 149 5.78 -29.67 -20.73
C HIS A 149 7.00 -28.74 -20.62
N GLN A 150 6.82 -27.48 -20.26
CA GLN A 150 7.90 -26.52 -20.08
C GLN A 150 8.79 -26.90 -18.89
N GLU A 151 8.20 -27.30 -17.77
CA GLU A 151 8.91 -27.83 -16.60
C GLU A 151 9.71 -29.09 -16.96
N GLY A 152 9.08 -30.03 -17.70
CA GLY A 152 9.74 -31.23 -18.19
C GLY A 152 10.91 -30.95 -19.12
N LEU A 153 10.79 -29.96 -20.02
CA LEU A 153 11.89 -29.52 -20.88
C LEU A 153 12.99 -28.83 -20.07
N GLN A 154 12.66 -27.97 -19.10
CA GLN A 154 13.67 -27.28 -18.28
C GLN A 154 14.52 -28.28 -17.48
N SER A 155 13.91 -29.36 -16.99
CA SER A 155 14.59 -30.46 -16.30
C SER A 155 15.35 -31.40 -17.26
N SER A 156 15.05 -31.34 -18.56
CA SER A 156 15.67 -32.20 -19.57
C SER A 156 17.05 -31.69 -19.99
N PRO A 157 17.97 -32.59 -20.41
CA PRO A 157 19.23 -32.20 -21.04
C PRO A 157 19.05 -31.26 -22.23
N GLU A 158 20.03 -30.38 -22.44
CA GLU A 158 19.96 -29.30 -23.42
C GLU A 158 19.67 -29.77 -24.85
N PHE A 159 20.26 -30.89 -25.29
CA PHE A 159 20.04 -31.40 -26.65
C PHE A 159 18.58 -31.80 -26.91
N ILE A 160 17.84 -32.22 -25.88
CA ILE A 160 16.41 -32.52 -25.99
C ILE A 160 15.61 -31.23 -26.17
N ARG A 161 15.96 -30.17 -25.40
CA ARG A 161 15.32 -28.85 -25.52
C ARG A 161 15.56 -28.21 -26.89
N VAL A 162 16.80 -28.27 -27.38
CA VAL A 162 17.18 -27.72 -28.70
C VAL A 162 16.46 -28.50 -29.80
N LYS A 163 16.43 -29.84 -29.74
CA LYS A 163 15.69 -30.67 -30.70
C LYS A 163 14.20 -30.35 -30.74
N GLU A 164 13.57 -30.18 -29.60
CA GLU A 164 12.16 -29.79 -29.51
C GLU A 164 11.90 -28.38 -30.05
N SER A 165 12.81 -27.44 -29.78
CA SER A 165 12.73 -26.06 -30.30
C SER A 165 12.80 -26.03 -31.82
N LEU A 166 13.73 -26.79 -32.42
CA LEU A 166 13.84 -26.93 -33.87
C LEU A 166 12.59 -27.57 -34.49
N ARG A 167 11.97 -28.55 -33.82
CA ARG A 167 10.68 -29.12 -34.29
C ARG A 167 9.58 -28.07 -34.34
N ARG A 168 9.46 -27.23 -33.30
CA ARG A 168 8.43 -26.19 -33.22
C ARG A 168 8.57 -25.14 -34.32
N THR A 169 9.80 -24.72 -34.64
CA THR A 169 10.03 -23.75 -35.71
C THR A 169 9.73 -24.34 -37.09
N THR A 170 10.13 -25.59 -37.36
CA THR A 170 9.86 -26.22 -38.67
C THR A 170 8.37 -26.31 -39.02
N ILE A 171 7.49 -26.49 -38.03
CA ILE A 171 6.04 -26.58 -38.25
C ILE A 171 5.44 -25.20 -38.64
N LEU A 172 5.99 -24.10 -38.11
CA LEU A 172 5.55 -22.76 -38.46
C LEU A 172 5.96 -22.41 -39.91
N ASP A 173 7.17 -22.79 -40.32
CA ASP A 173 7.67 -22.56 -41.68
C ASP A 173 6.93 -23.37 -42.76
N LEU A 174 6.36 -24.52 -42.40
CA LEU A 174 5.54 -25.37 -43.29
C LEU A 174 4.12 -24.83 -43.49
N GLY A 175 3.61 -24.03 -42.54
CA GLY A 175 2.30 -23.38 -42.64
C GLY A 175 2.25 -22.20 -43.61
N GLU A 176 3.39 -21.59 -43.92
CA GLU A 176 3.50 -20.46 -44.86
C GLU A 176 3.75 -20.89 -46.32
N LYS A 177 4.18 -22.13 -46.57
CA LYS A 177 4.48 -22.66 -47.92
C LYS A 177 3.32 -23.40 -48.60
N VAL A 178 2.16 -23.48 -47.94
CA VAL A 178 0.93 -24.05 -48.51
C VAL A 178 -0.11 -22.94 -48.70
N VAL A 179 0.26 -21.95 -49.52
CA VAL A 179 -0.64 -20.96 -50.12
C VAL A 179 -0.17 -20.69 -51.54
#